data_AF-A0AAW0KN52-F1
#
_entry.id   AF-A0AAW0KN52-F1
#
_cell.length_a   1.000
_cell.length_b   1.000
_cell.length_c   1.000
_cell.angle_alpha   90.00
_cell.angle_beta   90.00
_cell.angle_gamma   90.00
#
_symmetry.space_group_name_H-M   'P 1'
#
loop_
_entity.id
_entity.type
_entity.pdbx_description
1 polymer ?
#
loop_
_entity_poly.entity_id
_entity_poly.type
_entity_poly.pdbx_seq_one_letter_code
_entity_poly.pdbx_strand_id
1 'polypeptide(L)'
;MREIIKVVERKDIEDYVRLGNLVLKINKTLAISGPLLTGIAAFGSAFIGNGSWAPIVAVAAGALASTVNAFEHGGQVGMVFEMYRNCGGFFQLLQESIEATLEEKDLEKRENGELFEMKVAMKLGRSLSQLRELARKSASSCVDEFASKLF
;
A
#
# COMPACT_ATOMS: atom_id res chain seq x y z
N MET A 1 17.46 13.71 12.12
CA MET A 1 15.99 13.57 11.99
C MET A 1 15.43 14.07 10.67
N ARG A 2 15.72 15.29 10.21
CA ARG A 2 15.28 15.76 8.87
C ARG A 2 15.67 14.83 7.72
N GLU A 3 16.88 14.29 7.76
CA GLU A 3 17.33 13.30 6.76
C GLU A 3 16.59 11.96 6.83
N ILE A 4 16.01 11.60 7.98
CA ILE A 4 15.16 10.40 8.12
C ILE A 4 13.80 10.65 7.48
N ILE A 5 13.19 11.82 7.73
CA ILE A 5 11.93 12.21 7.08
C ILE A 5 12.04 12.11 5.55
N LYS A 6 13.12 12.63 4.97
CA LYS A 6 13.37 12.54 3.52
C LYS A 6 13.43 11.11 2.98
N VAL A 7 13.85 10.14 3.79
CA VAL A 7 13.85 8.72 3.39
C VAL A 7 12.45 8.14 3.56
N VAL A 8 11.79 8.40 4.69
CA VAL A 8 10.42 7.96 4.96
C VAL A 8 9.47 8.44 3.85
N GLU A 9 9.58 9.70 3.44
CA GLU A 9 8.76 10.28 2.37
C GLU A 9 9.02 9.59 1.03
N ARG A 10 10.27 9.58 0.57
CA ARG A 10 10.64 9.11 -0.78
C ARG A 10 10.62 7.60 -0.96
N LYS A 11 10.91 6.83 0.09
CA LYS A 11 11.04 5.36 0.01
C LYS A 11 9.80 4.69 0.57
N ASP A 12 9.37 5.03 1.78
CA ASP A 12 8.26 4.34 2.42
C ASP A 12 6.90 4.89 1.95
N ILE A 13 6.58 6.17 2.18
CA ILE A 13 5.27 6.76 1.88
C ILE A 13 4.94 6.67 0.39
N GLU A 14 5.84 7.18 -0.47
CA GLU A 14 5.62 7.18 -1.92
C GLU A 14 5.35 5.78 -2.47
N ASP A 15 6.12 4.76 -2.07
CA ASP A 15 5.94 3.41 -2.58
C ASP A 15 4.68 2.75 -2.03
N TYR A 16 4.37 2.91 -0.73
CA TYR A 16 3.13 2.39 -0.14
C TYR A 16 1.87 3.02 -0.75
N VAL A 17 1.89 4.34 -1.00
CA VAL A 17 0.80 5.04 -1.69
C VAL A 17 0.67 4.56 -3.14
N ARG A 18 1.81 4.35 -3.83
CA ARG A 18 1.80 3.81 -5.20
C ARG A 18 1.23 2.40 -5.25
N LEU A 19 1.69 1.51 -4.38
CA LEU A 19 1.20 0.13 -4.28
C LEU A 19 -0.28 0.09 -3.89
N GLY A 20 -0.70 0.88 -2.92
CA GLY A 20 -2.11 1.04 -2.55
C GLY A 20 -2.97 1.48 -3.75
N ASN A 21 -2.53 2.49 -4.51
CA ASN A 21 -3.25 2.93 -5.70
C ASN A 21 -3.30 1.88 -6.82
N LEU A 22 -2.25 1.08 -6.98
CA LEU A 22 -2.24 -0.04 -7.93
C LEU A 22 -3.26 -1.10 -7.54
N VAL A 23 -3.24 -1.55 -6.28
CA VAL A 23 -4.16 -2.57 -5.77
C VAL A 23 -5.60 -2.05 -5.80
N LEU A 24 -5.84 -0.78 -5.48
CA LEU A 24 -7.16 -0.15 -5.59
C LEU A 24 -7.71 -0.21 -7.02
N LYS A 25 -6.87 0.07 -8.03
CA LYS A 25 -7.26 0.00 -9.45
C LYS A 25 -7.60 -1.44 -9.86
N ILE A 26 -6.81 -2.41 -9.41
CA ILE A 26 -7.08 -3.83 -9.65
C ILE A 26 -8.42 -4.22 -9.01
N ASN A 27 -8.61 -3.91 -7.72
CA ASN A 27 -9.83 -4.23 -6.99
C ASN A 27 -11.08 -3.64 -7.66
N LYS A 28 -11.03 -2.36 -8.07
CA LYS A 28 -12.14 -1.73 -8.80
C LYS A 28 -12.42 -2.40 -10.15
N THR A 29 -11.37 -2.79 -10.88
CA THR A 29 -11.53 -3.45 -12.18
C THR A 29 -12.16 -4.83 -12.03
N LEU A 30 -11.74 -5.60 -11.02
CA LEU A 30 -12.29 -6.91 -10.71
C LEU A 30 -13.76 -6.81 -10.27
N ALA A 31 -14.07 -5.89 -9.36
CA ALA A 31 -15.42 -5.63 -8.87
C ALA A 31 -16.42 -5.24 -9.98
N ILE A 32 -15.94 -4.65 -11.08
CA ILE A 32 -16.77 -4.33 -12.26
C ILE A 32 -16.82 -5.51 -13.23
N SER A 33 -15.67 -6.12 -13.53
CA SER A 33 -15.57 -7.17 -14.54
C SER A 33 -16.24 -8.48 -14.13
N GLY A 34 -16.24 -8.86 -12.85
CA GLY A 34 -16.89 -10.07 -12.34
C GLY A 34 -18.39 -10.10 -12.64
N PRO A 35 -19.17 -9.10 -12.17
CA PRO A 35 -20.59 -8.98 -12.50
C PRO A 35 -20.87 -8.85 -14.00
N LEU A 36 -20.05 -8.09 -14.72
CA LEU A 36 -20.21 -7.91 -16.18
C LEU A 36 -20.05 -9.24 -16.94
N LEU A 37 -18.99 -9.99 -16.67
CA LEU A 37 -18.73 -11.29 -17.29
C LEU A 37 -19.81 -12.32 -16.91
N THR A 38 -20.27 -12.30 -15.66
CA THR A 38 -21.40 -13.13 -15.20
C THR A 38 -22.67 -12.81 -15.98
N GLY A 39 -22.96 -11.52 -16.22
CA GLY A 39 -24.08 -11.09 -17.03
C GLY A 39 -23.98 -11.60 -18.48
N ILE A 40 -22.81 -11.44 -19.11
CA ILE A 40 -22.56 -11.97 -20.47
C ILE A 40 -22.76 -13.49 -20.52
N ALA A 41 -22.26 -14.21 -19.53
CA ALA A 41 -22.44 -15.66 -19.43
C ALA A 41 -23.92 -16.05 -19.30
N ALA A 42 -24.69 -15.33 -18.48
CA ALA A 42 -26.11 -15.57 -18.28
C ALA A 42 -26.92 -15.31 -19.57
N PHE A 43 -26.71 -14.16 -20.22
CA PHE A 43 -27.37 -13.85 -21.50
C PHE A 43 -26.97 -14.83 -22.60
N GLY A 44 -25.68 -15.13 -22.75
CA GLY A 44 -25.20 -16.11 -23.74
C GLY A 44 -25.80 -17.50 -23.51
N SER A 45 -25.98 -17.90 -22.25
CA SER A 45 -26.61 -19.17 -21.88
C SER A 45 -28.09 -19.22 -22.25
N ALA A 46 -28.81 -18.10 -22.16
CA ALA A 46 -30.22 -18.02 -22.55
C ALA A 46 -30.44 -18.19 -24.07
N PHE A 47 -29.40 -18.01 -24.90
CA PHE A 47 -29.47 -18.11 -26.37
C PHE A 47 -28.71 -19.32 -26.94
N ILE A 48 -28.41 -20.34 -26.14
CA ILE A 48 -27.66 -21.54 -26.55
C ILE A 48 -28.23 -22.25 -27.80
N GLY A 49 -29.53 -22.07 -28.11
CA GLY A 49 -30.18 -22.63 -29.32
C GLY A 49 -30.15 -21.76 -30.59
N ASN A 50 -29.66 -20.51 -30.54
CA ASN A 50 -29.83 -19.52 -31.61
C ASN A 50 -28.55 -19.19 -32.41
N GLY A 51 -27.43 -19.90 -32.20
CA GLY A 51 -26.23 -19.70 -33.00
C GLY A 51 -24.99 -20.46 -32.52
N SER A 52 -24.08 -20.78 -33.45
CA SER A 52 -22.91 -21.63 -33.19
C SER A 52 -21.90 -21.06 -32.18
N TRP A 53 -21.92 -19.76 -31.88
CA TRP A 53 -20.92 -19.09 -31.02
C TRP A 53 -21.44 -18.74 -29.63
N ALA A 54 -22.76 -18.68 -29.42
CA ALA A 54 -23.36 -18.29 -28.13
C ALA A 54 -22.94 -19.21 -26.96
N PRO A 55 -22.88 -20.55 -27.12
CA PRO A 55 -22.41 -21.45 -26.06
C PRO A 55 -20.93 -21.23 -25.72
N ILE A 56 -20.08 -20.97 -26.72
CA ILE A 56 -18.64 -20.74 -26.53
C ILE A 56 -18.41 -19.46 -25.74
N VAL A 57 -19.10 -18.37 -26.11
CA VAL A 57 -19.02 -17.09 -25.41
C VAL A 57 -19.53 -17.22 -23.98
N ALA A 58 -20.63 -17.94 -23.76
CA ALA A 58 -21.19 -18.14 -22.42
C ALA A 58 -20.21 -18.86 -21.49
N VAL A 59 -19.60 -19.97 -21.96
CA VAL A 59 -18.63 -20.74 -21.17
C VAL A 59 -17.36 -19.93 -20.91
N ALA A 60 -16.82 -19.25 -21.92
CA ALA A 60 -15.62 -18.43 -21.76
C ALA A 60 -15.83 -17.28 -20.76
N ALA A 61 -16.96 -16.56 -20.88
CA ALA A 61 -17.32 -15.49 -19.96
C ALA A 61 -17.57 -16.01 -18.53
N GLY A 62 -18.25 -17.16 -18.38
CA GLY A 62 -18.51 -17.77 -17.07
C GLY A 62 -17.24 -18.24 -16.37
N ALA A 63 -16.31 -18.85 -17.12
CA ALA A 63 -15.01 -19.24 -16.59
C ALA A 63 -14.21 -18.03 -16.10
N LEU A 64 -14.12 -16.96 -16.91
CA LEU A 64 -13.44 -15.72 -16.53
C LEU A 64 -14.11 -15.04 -15.33
N ALA A 65 -15.44 -15.00 -15.27
CA ALA A 65 -16.18 -14.47 -14.13
C ALA A 65 -15.83 -15.23 -12.84
N SER A 66 -15.77 -16.55 -12.90
CA SER A 66 -15.37 -17.38 -11.75
C SER A 66 -13.93 -17.11 -11.33
N THR A 67 -13.00 -16.93 -12.27
CA THR A 67 -11.60 -16.60 -11.96
C THR A 67 -11.49 -15.22 -11.30
N VAL A 68 -12.18 -14.21 -11.84
CA VAL A 68 -12.21 -12.86 -11.25
C VAL A 68 -12.77 -12.90 -9.83
N ASN A 69 -13.89 -13.58 -9.63
CA ASN A 69 -14.52 -13.69 -8.31
C ASN A 69 -13.60 -14.41 -7.31
N ALA A 70 -12.96 -15.51 -7.72
CA ALA A 70 -12.01 -16.25 -6.89
C ALA A 70 -10.79 -15.39 -6.54
N PHE A 71 -10.28 -14.58 -7.47
CA PHE A 71 -9.14 -13.71 -7.22
C PHE A 71 -9.50 -12.55 -6.27
N GLU A 72 -10.66 -11.91 -6.47
CA GLU A 72 -11.15 -10.82 -5.61
C GLU A 72 -11.39 -11.27 -4.17
N HIS A 73 -12.14 -12.37 -3.99
CA HIS A 73 -12.53 -12.85 -2.66
C HIS A 73 -11.47 -13.75 -2.02
N GLY A 74 -10.89 -14.67 -2.79
CA GLY A 74 -9.88 -15.61 -2.28
C GLY A 74 -8.52 -14.95 -2.07
N GLY A 75 -8.16 -13.98 -2.92
CA GLY A 75 -6.93 -13.19 -2.76
C GLY A 75 -7.04 -12.07 -1.74
N GLN A 76 -8.24 -11.81 -1.19
CA GLN A 76 -8.51 -10.71 -0.26
C GLN A 76 -7.92 -9.37 -0.72
N VAL A 77 -8.07 -9.06 -2.01
CA VAL A 77 -7.41 -7.92 -2.67
C VAL A 77 -7.78 -6.60 -1.99
N GLY A 78 -9.02 -6.49 -1.48
CA GLY A 78 -9.47 -5.37 -0.64
C GLY A 78 -8.66 -5.22 0.65
N MET A 79 -8.37 -6.31 1.36
CA MET A 79 -7.56 -6.27 2.59
C MET A 79 -6.10 -5.90 2.31
N VAL A 80 -5.55 -6.35 1.18
CA VAL A 80 -4.20 -5.97 0.74
C VAL A 80 -4.12 -4.47 0.43
N PHE A 81 -5.15 -3.91 -0.21
CA PHE A 81 -5.25 -2.47 -0.40
C PHE A 81 -5.27 -1.72 0.95
N GLU A 82 -6.07 -2.18 1.91
CA GLU A 82 -6.14 -1.58 3.23
C GLU A 82 -4.81 -1.66 3.98
N MET A 83 -4.08 -2.77 3.84
CA MET A 83 -2.73 -2.92 4.41
C MET A 83 -1.79 -1.83 3.87
N TYR A 84 -1.69 -1.67 2.54
CA TYR A 84 -0.83 -0.65 1.95
C TYR A 84 -1.26 0.77 2.32
N ARG A 85 -2.57 1.05 2.35
CA ARG A 85 -3.11 2.33 2.81
C ARG A 85 -2.76 2.59 4.29
N ASN A 86 -2.83 1.56 5.14
CA ASN A 86 -2.49 1.66 6.55
C ASN A 86 -0.99 1.91 6.75
N CYS A 87 -0.11 1.22 6.01
CA CYS A 87 1.33 1.46 6.03
C CYS A 87 1.67 2.90 5.62
N GLY A 88 1.12 3.38 4.49
CA GLY A 88 1.32 4.76 4.05
C GLY A 88 0.86 5.78 5.10
N GLY A 89 -0.33 5.59 5.68
CA GLY A 89 -0.84 6.45 6.76
C GLY A 89 0.00 6.40 8.05
N PHE A 90 0.52 5.23 8.42
CA PHE A 90 1.43 5.08 9.56
C PHE A 90 2.70 5.92 9.38
N PHE A 91 3.32 5.85 8.20
CA PHE A 91 4.54 6.61 7.92
C PHE A 91 4.28 8.10 7.80
N GLN A 92 3.13 8.49 7.26
CA GLN A 92 2.71 9.90 7.23
C GLN A 92 2.54 10.46 8.66
N LEU A 93 1.84 9.74 9.53
CA LEU A 93 1.70 10.12 10.95
C LEU A 93 3.05 10.15 11.68
N LEU A 94 3.97 9.24 11.34
CA LEU A 94 5.32 9.25 11.88
C LEU A 94 6.08 10.50 11.43
N GLN A 95 6.01 10.86 10.15
CA GLN A 95 6.63 12.08 9.62
C GLN A 95 6.07 13.32 10.31
N GLU A 96 4.75 13.49 10.34
CA GLU A 96 4.07 14.63 10.97
C GLU A 96 4.45 14.73 12.45
N SER A 97 4.54 13.60 13.15
CA SER A 97 5.00 13.57 14.54
C SER A 97 6.46 14.03 14.70
N ILE A 98 7.35 13.66 13.78
CA ILE A 98 8.76 14.09 13.84
C ILE A 98 8.86 15.59 13.56
N GLU A 99 8.13 16.09 12.55
CA GLU A 99 8.09 17.51 12.19
C GLU A 99 7.56 18.36 13.36
N ALA A 100 6.44 17.96 13.96
CA ALA A 100 5.87 18.63 15.13
C ALA A 100 6.86 18.70 16.30
N THR A 101 7.59 17.61 16.59
CA THR A 101 8.61 17.62 17.65
C THR A 101 9.80 18.52 17.30
N LEU A 102 10.20 18.61 16.03
CA LEU A 102 11.30 19.47 15.60
C LEU A 102 10.93 20.97 15.58
N GLU A 103 9.65 21.29 15.38
CA GLU A 103 9.15 22.67 15.32
C GLU A 103 8.68 23.20 16.68
N GLU A 104 8.63 22.37 17.73
CA GLU A 104 8.23 22.78 19.07
C GLU A 104 9.17 23.86 19.66
N LYS A 105 8.57 25.02 19.98
CA LYS A 105 9.26 26.19 20.51
C LYS A 105 9.13 26.30 22.02
N ASP A 106 8.08 25.71 22.59
CA ASP A 106 7.82 25.70 24.02
C ASP A 106 8.78 24.76 24.74
N LEU A 107 9.66 25.32 25.56
CA LEU A 107 10.70 24.55 26.26
C LEU A 107 10.13 23.51 27.22
N GLU A 108 8.95 23.75 27.79
CA GLU A 108 8.32 22.82 28.74
C GLU A 108 7.68 21.62 28.05
N LYS A 109 7.37 21.73 26.75
CA LYS A 109 6.77 20.66 25.93
C LYS A 109 7.78 19.89 25.09
N ARG A 110 9.03 20.37 25.02
CA ARG A 110 10.08 19.72 24.24
C ARG A 110 10.37 18.33 24.77
N GLU A 111 10.31 17.37 23.85
CA GLU A 111 10.72 15.99 24.16
C GLU A 111 12.25 15.89 24.30
N ASN A 112 12.70 15.01 25.19
CA ASN A 112 14.12 14.65 25.30
C ASN A 112 14.63 14.05 23.98
N GLY A 113 15.75 14.58 23.46
CA GLY A 113 16.28 14.18 22.16
C GLY A 113 16.66 12.70 22.04
N GLU A 114 17.19 12.08 23.09
CA GLU A 114 17.55 10.65 23.07
C GLU A 114 16.32 9.76 23.11
N LEU A 115 15.32 10.11 23.93
CA LEU A 115 14.04 9.40 23.97
C LEU A 115 13.28 9.53 22.64
N PHE A 116 13.34 10.71 22.02
CA PHE A 116 12.78 10.95 20.71
C PHE A 116 13.45 10.10 19.61
N GLU A 117 14.78 10.09 19.54
CA GLU A 117 15.52 9.24 18.60
C GLU A 117 15.18 7.77 18.80
N MET A 118 15.09 7.31 20.05
CA MET A 118 14.76 5.92 20.37
C MET A 118 13.32 5.57 19.97
N LYS A 119 12.36 6.47 20.23
CA LYS A 119 10.96 6.33 19.80
C LYS A 119 10.86 6.16 18.28
N VAL A 120 11.57 7.00 17.51
CA VAL A 120 11.54 6.92 16.04
C VAL A 120 12.24 5.65 15.55
N ALA A 121 13.39 5.28 16.15
CA ALA A 121 14.08 4.04 15.81
C ALA A 121 13.18 2.82 16.00
N MET A 122 12.47 2.74 17.13
CA MET A 122 11.51 1.66 17.40
C MET A 122 10.35 1.65 16.40
N LYS A 123 9.75 2.81 16.09
CA LYS A 123 8.67 2.90 15.09
C LYS A 123 9.12 2.52 13.68
N LEU A 124 10.42 2.57 13.38
CA LEU A 124 11.00 2.10 12.12
C LEU A 124 11.58 0.69 12.20
N GLY A 125 11.52 0.01 13.35
CA GLY A 125 12.12 -1.31 13.55
C GLY A 125 13.65 -1.32 13.45
N ARG A 126 14.31 -0.20 13.74
CA ARG A 126 15.77 -0.05 13.69
C ARG A 126 16.37 0.13 15.07
N SER A 127 17.64 -0.25 15.22
CA SER A 127 18.43 0.19 16.37
C SER A 127 18.79 1.68 16.23
N LEU A 128 19.15 2.34 17.34
CA LEU A 128 19.63 3.73 17.33
C LEU A 128 20.85 3.93 16.40
N SER A 129 21.79 2.97 16.41
CA SER A 129 22.97 3.02 15.54
C SER A 129 22.60 2.96 14.05
N GLN A 130 21.67 2.08 13.69
CA GLN A 130 21.16 1.95 12.32
C GLN A 130 20.39 3.19 11.88
N LEU A 131 19.61 3.82 12.76
CA LEU A 131 18.91 5.06 12.45
C LEU A 131 19.91 6.19 12.15
N ARG A 132 20.95 6.35 12.98
CA ARG A 132 22.00 7.35 12.77
C ARG A 132 22.83 7.09 11.51
N GLU A 133 23.08 5.82 11.17
CA GLU A 133 23.72 5.44 9.92
C GLU A 133 22.85 5.78 8.70
N LEU A 134 21.55 5.48 8.76
CA LEU A 134 20.60 5.84 7.71
C LEU A 134 20.57 7.35 7.47
N ALA A 135 20.54 8.15 8.54
CA ALA A 135 20.60 9.61 8.44
C ALA A 135 21.90 10.08 7.75
N ARG A 136 23.05 9.48 8.07
CA ARG A 136 24.34 9.82 7.44
C ARG A 136 24.37 9.45 5.95
N LYS A 137 23.90 8.26 5.59
CA LYS A 137 23.80 7.84 4.19
C LYS A 137 22.86 8.76 3.40
N SER A 138 21.76 9.19 4.03
CA SER A 138 20.74 10.04 3.39
C SER A 138 21.33 11.41 3.08
N ALA A 139 22.11 11.97 4.02
CA ALA A 139 22.85 13.21 3.82
C ALA A 139 23.87 13.14 2.68
N SER A 140 24.52 11.98 2.47
CA SER A 140 25.43 11.76 1.35
C SER A 140 24.74 11.31 0.06
N SER A 141 23.39 11.40 -0.01
CA SER A 141 22.56 10.95 -1.14
C SER A 141 22.79 9.50 -1.59
N CYS A 142 23.28 8.64 -0.69
CA CYS A 142 23.66 7.26 -0.96
C CYS A 142 22.65 6.25 -0.36
N VAL A 143 21.41 6.68 -0.12
CA VAL A 143 20.37 5.80 0.45
C VAL A 143 19.53 5.19 -0.64
N ASP A 144 19.68 3.87 -0.77
CA ASP A 144 18.77 3.06 -1.57
C ASP A 144 17.81 2.20 -0.72
N GLU A 145 18.04 2.11 0.60
CA GLU A 145 17.19 1.34 1.52
C GLU A 145 15.96 2.12 2.02
N PHE A 146 14.91 1.39 2.39
CA PHE A 146 13.72 1.93 3.09
C PHE A 146 14.09 2.42 4.50
N ALA A 147 13.35 3.42 5.01
CA ALA A 147 13.54 3.84 6.39
C ALA A 147 13.03 2.77 7.36
N SER A 148 11.91 2.12 7.05
CA SER A 148 11.37 1.02 7.84
C SER A 148 12.13 -0.29 7.63
N LYS A 149 12.18 -1.12 8.67
CA LYS A 149 12.54 -2.55 8.62
C LYS A 149 11.42 -3.47 9.12
N LEU A 150 10.23 -2.92 9.40
CA LEU A 150 9.13 -3.65 10.02
C LEU A 150 8.27 -4.44 9.01
N PHE A 151 8.20 -3.98 7.77
CA PHE A 151 7.33 -4.52 6.72
C PHE A 151 8.13 -4.64 5.42
#